data_AF-A0A329HSN1-F1
#
_entry.id   AF-A0A329HSN1-F1
#
_cell.length_a   1.000
_cell.length_b   1.000
_cell.length_c   1.000
_cell.angle_alpha   90.00
_cell.angle_beta   90.00
_cell.angle_gamma   90.00
#
_symmetry.space_group_name_H-M   'P 1'
#
loop_
_entity.id
_entity.type
_entity.pdbx_description
1 polymer ?
#
loop_
_entity_poly.entity_id
_entity_poly.type
_entity_poly.pdbx_seq_one_letter_code
_entity_poly.pdbx_strand_id
1 'polypeptide(L)'
;MALQQVNFGSASDGSQGDTARAAFGRINQNFSDTTNAASRLVGTAAGQIMEVGAFGIGLTAAAANSADLNTHQTAGLRVFTAAAAANAPIADPGYLQVDGVGDVANRATQTWTHFNSNRRFTRVLNASGWSAWAEAATLTGLAAAGLAGSAAVGGSTLNLNDAVVGGFCRVEGSASTGASLNWPSNGATGSTPVAFEVQTDGVGGSGARLRQTATEVFGAGTGQGGRGRTFVRVKHDATWQPWRELAFSDTPVFTGAVTCGGPVRVGQYTLASLPSASAFTGFEIDVTDAAGGAKRCRSDGTNWKIINTTTTVS
;
A
#
# COMPACT_ATOMS: atom_id res chain seq x y z
N MET A 1 23.14 -38.73 30.67
CA MET A 1 24.01 -39.40 31.66
C MET A 1 23.23 -39.55 32.94
N ALA A 2 23.32 -40.65 33.68
CA ALA A 2 22.56 -40.81 34.93
C ALA A 2 23.09 -39.88 36.04
N LEU A 3 22.20 -39.24 36.83
CA LEU A 3 22.54 -38.44 38.01
C LEU A 3 23.25 -39.29 39.07
N GLN A 4 22.78 -40.53 39.22
CA GLN A 4 23.37 -41.53 40.08
C GLN A 4 23.61 -42.81 39.29
N GLN A 5 24.84 -43.30 39.36
CA GLN A 5 25.19 -44.62 38.83
C GLN A 5 24.81 -45.70 39.84
N VAL A 6 24.30 -46.82 39.32
CA VAL A 6 24.12 -48.03 40.12
C VAL A 6 25.52 -48.56 40.44
N ASN A 7 25.82 -48.73 41.72
CA ASN A 7 27.08 -49.34 42.15
C ASN A 7 26.96 -50.86 42.07
N PHE A 8 27.77 -51.50 41.23
CA PHE A 8 27.79 -52.96 41.11
C PHE A 8 28.70 -53.65 42.14
N GLY A 9 29.47 -52.89 42.93
CA GLY A 9 30.51 -53.41 43.82
C GLY A 9 31.75 -53.88 43.06
N SER A 10 32.85 -54.13 43.79
CA SER A 10 34.11 -54.63 43.20
C SER A 10 34.24 -56.16 43.22
N ALA A 11 33.36 -56.85 43.96
CA ALA A 11 33.32 -58.30 44.05
C ALA A 11 32.32 -58.86 43.01
N SER A 12 32.70 -59.96 42.35
CA SER A 12 31.89 -60.60 41.29
C SER A 12 30.58 -61.23 41.80
N ASP A 13 30.38 -61.28 43.11
CA ASP A 13 29.21 -61.83 43.78
C ASP A 13 28.14 -60.77 44.13
N GLY A 14 28.40 -59.50 43.82
CA GLY A 14 27.48 -58.38 44.06
C GLY A 14 27.31 -58.02 45.55
N SER A 15 28.09 -58.61 46.46
CA SER A 15 27.96 -58.44 47.92
C SER A 15 28.28 -57.03 48.43
N GLN A 16 28.93 -56.20 47.60
CA GLN A 16 29.32 -54.82 47.91
C GLN A 16 28.63 -53.78 47.02
N GLY A 17 27.67 -54.22 46.20
CA GLY A 17 26.89 -53.35 45.31
C GLY A 17 25.61 -52.83 45.97
N ASP A 18 24.90 -51.97 45.24
CA ASP A 18 23.56 -51.53 45.64
C ASP A 18 22.60 -52.72 45.65
N THR A 19 21.79 -52.84 46.71
CA THR A 19 20.65 -53.76 46.69
C THR A 19 19.73 -53.43 45.52
N ALA A 20 18.99 -54.40 44.98
CA ALA A 20 18.08 -54.17 43.86
C ALA A 20 17.10 -53.00 44.13
N ARG A 21 16.59 -52.89 45.36
CA ARG A 21 15.73 -51.78 45.79
C ARG A 21 16.46 -50.43 45.74
N ALA A 22 17.71 -50.37 46.19
CA ALA A 22 18.51 -49.16 46.12
C ALA A 22 18.81 -48.79 44.66
N ALA A 23 19.21 -49.75 43.82
CA ALA A 23 19.48 -49.54 42.40
C ALA A 23 18.26 -49.00 41.64
N PHE A 24 17.09 -49.61 41.80
CA PHE A 24 15.85 -49.10 41.19
C PHE A 24 15.43 -47.75 41.77
N GLY A 25 15.70 -47.49 43.05
CA GLY A 25 15.54 -46.17 43.65
C GLY A 25 16.39 -45.10 42.94
N ARG A 26 17.67 -45.41 42.65
CA ARG A 26 18.57 -44.51 41.91
C ARG A 26 18.13 -44.32 40.45
N ILE A 27 17.71 -45.40 39.79
CA ILE A 27 17.16 -45.34 38.43
C ILE A 27 15.93 -44.43 38.39
N ASN A 28 14.97 -44.60 39.30
CA ASN A 28 13.80 -43.74 39.36
C ASN A 28 14.17 -42.29 39.66
N GLN A 29 15.11 -42.04 40.58
CA GLN A 29 15.62 -40.70 40.87
C GLN A 29 16.21 -40.02 39.63
N ASN A 30 16.88 -40.76 38.74
CA ASN A 30 17.39 -40.22 37.48
C ASN A 30 16.29 -39.70 36.53
N PHE A 31 15.03 -40.16 36.69
CA PHE A 31 13.89 -39.78 35.84
C PHE A 31 12.84 -38.92 36.57
N SER A 32 12.86 -38.88 37.90
CA SER A 32 11.88 -38.17 38.71
C SER A 32 12.39 -36.85 39.30
N ASP A 33 13.71 -36.62 39.27
CA ASP A 33 14.29 -35.36 39.77
C ASP A 33 14.11 -34.25 38.73
N THR A 34 13.25 -33.27 39.05
CA THR A 34 13.00 -32.08 38.22
C THR A 34 14.07 -31.00 38.40
N THR A 35 14.96 -31.14 39.38
CA THR A 35 16.03 -30.18 39.71
C THR A 35 17.27 -30.41 38.85
N ASN A 36 17.57 -31.67 38.54
CA ASN A 36 18.70 -32.05 37.71
C ASN A 36 18.20 -32.59 36.38
N ALA A 37 18.46 -31.88 35.28
CA ALA A 37 18.12 -32.32 33.93
C ALA A 37 18.94 -33.55 33.45
N ALA A 38 19.41 -34.42 34.34
CA ALA A 38 20.40 -35.47 34.05
C ALA A 38 20.00 -36.39 32.89
N SER A 39 18.70 -36.60 32.64
CA SER A 39 18.22 -37.37 31.49
C SER A 39 18.43 -36.69 30.12
N ARG A 40 18.60 -35.37 30.05
CA ARG A 40 18.63 -34.60 28.81
C ARG A 40 19.93 -33.81 28.81
N LEU A 41 20.79 -34.05 27.83
CA LEU A 41 21.91 -33.17 27.55
C LEU A 41 21.33 -31.75 27.43
N VAL A 42 21.45 -30.89 28.44
CA VAL A 42 20.86 -29.54 28.45
C VAL A 42 21.98 -28.51 28.39
N GLY A 43 21.82 -27.51 27.54
CA GLY A 43 22.80 -26.43 27.35
C GLY A 43 22.78 -25.91 25.91
N THR A 44 23.84 -25.21 25.51
CA THR A 44 23.92 -24.53 24.21
C THR A 44 24.68 -25.33 23.14
N ALA A 45 25.21 -26.52 23.45
CA ALA A 45 25.95 -27.32 22.48
C ALA A 45 25.00 -28.09 21.54
N ALA A 46 25.48 -28.43 20.34
CA ALA A 46 24.71 -29.21 19.38
C ALA A 46 24.35 -30.59 19.96
N GLY A 47 23.10 -31.02 19.75
CA GLY A 47 22.58 -32.28 20.30
C GLY A 47 22.07 -32.19 21.75
N GLN A 48 22.16 -31.01 22.38
CA GLN A 48 21.55 -30.72 23.66
C GLN A 48 20.11 -30.15 23.49
N ILE A 49 19.26 -30.34 24.49
CA ILE A 49 18.02 -29.59 24.68
C ILE A 49 18.37 -28.22 25.25
N MET A 50 17.73 -27.18 24.73
CA MET A 50 18.00 -25.81 25.14
C MET A 50 17.67 -25.59 26.63
N GLU A 51 18.61 -25.02 27.38
CA GLU A 51 18.35 -24.57 28.75
C GLU A 51 17.44 -23.33 28.78
N VAL A 52 16.61 -23.21 29.81
CA VAL A 52 15.81 -21.98 30.02
C VAL A 52 16.80 -20.82 30.21
N GLY A 53 16.63 -19.80 29.39
CA GLY A 53 17.45 -18.60 29.35
C GLY A 53 18.61 -18.62 28.36
N ALA A 54 18.86 -19.74 27.69
CA ALA A 54 19.71 -19.74 26.50
C ALA A 54 19.14 -18.79 25.44
N PHE A 55 20.04 -18.00 24.83
CA PHE A 55 19.70 -17.01 23.80
C PHE A 55 18.61 -16.00 24.22
N GLY A 56 18.40 -15.82 25.52
CA GLY A 56 17.39 -14.90 26.06
C GLY A 56 15.95 -15.45 26.07
N ILE A 57 15.73 -16.72 25.76
CA ILE A 57 14.39 -17.34 25.73
C ILE A 57 14.04 -17.89 27.12
N GLY A 58 12.92 -17.46 27.70
CA GLY A 58 12.46 -17.94 29.01
C GLY A 58 13.08 -17.22 30.21
N LEU A 59 13.87 -16.15 29.99
CA LEU A 59 14.25 -15.21 31.06
C LEU A 59 13.17 -14.16 31.27
N THR A 60 13.03 -13.70 32.52
CA THR A 60 12.46 -12.37 32.77
C THR A 60 13.35 -11.35 32.07
N ALA A 61 12.77 -10.52 31.20
CA ALA A 61 13.54 -9.54 30.44
C ALA A 61 14.37 -8.68 31.40
N ALA A 62 15.69 -8.61 31.14
CA ALA A 62 16.58 -7.86 32.00
C ALA A 62 16.20 -6.38 31.95
N ALA A 63 15.90 -5.80 33.11
CA ALA A 63 15.84 -4.35 33.25
C ALA A 63 17.24 -3.80 32.92
N ALA A 64 17.35 -3.11 31.80
CA ALA A 64 18.58 -2.48 31.39
C ALA A 64 18.59 -1.05 31.95
N ASN A 65 19.43 -0.83 32.97
CA ASN A 65 19.74 0.52 33.46
C ASN A 65 20.88 1.17 32.66
N SER A 66 21.39 0.50 31.61
CA SER A 66 22.38 1.10 30.72
C SER A 66 21.74 2.30 30.06
N ALA A 67 22.33 3.48 30.24
CA ALA A 67 21.86 4.67 29.58
C ALA A 67 22.09 4.57 28.06
N ASP A 68 23.01 3.77 27.52
CA ASP A 68 23.35 3.80 26.08
C ASP A 68 22.96 2.50 25.35
N LEU A 69 22.11 2.62 24.33
CA LEU A 69 21.71 1.48 23.49
C LEU A 69 22.84 0.93 22.62
N ASN A 70 23.89 1.71 22.34
CA ASN A 70 25.01 1.29 21.48
C ASN A 70 25.84 0.15 22.11
N THR A 71 25.78 -0.01 23.44
CA THR A 71 26.51 -1.05 24.17
C THR A 71 25.86 -2.43 24.04
N HIS A 72 24.65 -2.52 23.49
CA HIS A 72 23.90 -3.77 23.38
C HIS A 72 24.03 -4.41 22.00
N GLN A 73 25.07 -5.22 21.84
CA GLN A 73 25.36 -5.93 20.58
C GLN A 73 25.10 -7.45 20.66
N THR A 74 25.06 -8.00 21.87
CA THR A 74 24.74 -9.42 22.08
C THR A 74 23.25 -9.66 21.92
N ALA A 75 22.90 -10.74 21.24
CA ALA A 75 21.51 -11.13 21.01
C ALA A 75 20.71 -11.23 22.31
N GLY A 76 19.47 -10.75 22.30
CA GLY A 76 18.55 -10.85 23.43
C GLY A 76 17.52 -9.72 23.52
N LEU A 77 16.54 -9.89 24.41
CA LEU A 77 15.50 -8.92 24.72
C LEU A 77 15.83 -8.15 26.00
N ARG A 78 15.64 -6.83 25.97
CA ARG A 78 15.89 -5.93 27.10
C ARG A 78 14.72 -4.98 27.31
N VAL A 79 14.48 -4.63 28.57
CA VAL A 79 13.45 -3.67 28.99
C VAL A 79 14.12 -2.41 29.49
N PHE A 80 13.81 -1.28 28.86
CA PHE A 80 14.26 0.03 29.29
C PHE A 80 13.09 0.76 29.94
N THR A 81 13.20 0.97 31.25
CA THR A 81 12.16 1.65 32.04
C THR A 81 12.39 3.16 32.14
N ALA A 82 13.55 3.65 31.71
CA ALA A 82 13.89 5.08 31.72
C ALA A 82 13.52 5.76 30.39
N ALA A 83 12.99 6.98 30.47
CA ALA A 83 12.57 7.77 29.32
C ALA A 83 13.74 8.47 28.56
N ALA A 84 14.99 8.15 28.87
CA ALA A 84 16.12 8.94 28.34
C ALA A 84 17.38 8.09 28.08
N ALA A 85 17.21 6.86 27.62
CA ALA A 85 18.36 6.10 27.17
C ALA A 85 19.02 6.81 25.97
N ALA A 86 20.28 7.21 26.12
CA ALA A 86 21.16 7.65 25.05
C ALA A 86 21.10 6.70 23.85
N ASN A 87 21.10 7.30 22.66
CA ASN A 87 20.95 6.61 21.38
C ASN A 87 19.63 5.83 21.23
N ALA A 88 18.60 6.09 22.04
CA ALA A 88 17.24 5.66 21.74
C ALA A 88 16.63 6.49 20.60
N PRO A 89 15.74 5.90 19.78
CA PRO A 89 15.05 6.63 18.71
C PRO A 89 14.04 7.66 19.23
N ILE A 90 13.60 7.52 20.48
CA ILE A 90 12.64 8.38 21.16
C ILE A 90 12.98 8.44 22.65
N ALA A 91 12.77 9.59 23.29
CA ALA A 91 12.98 9.80 24.72
C ALA A 91 11.78 9.26 25.53
N ASP A 92 11.59 7.94 25.52
CA ASP A 92 10.57 7.25 26.30
C ASP A 92 10.97 5.79 26.60
N PRO A 93 10.33 5.11 27.58
CA PRO A 93 10.57 3.69 27.88
C PRO A 93 10.16 2.73 26.74
N GLY A 94 10.84 1.59 26.63
CA GLY A 94 10.58 0.65 25.54
C GLY A 94 11.29 -0.71 25.67
N TYR A 95 10.97 -1.59 24.72
CA TYR A 95 11.65 -2.86 24.53
C TYR A 95 12.74 -2.72 23.48
N LEU A 96 13.93 -3.23 23.76
CA LEU A 96 15.00 -3.39 22.77
C LEU A 96 15.20 -4.89 22.50
N GLN A 97 14.97 -5.29 21.26
CA GLN A 97 15.42 -6.58 20.76
C GLN A 97 16.73 -6.38 20.00
N VAL A 98 17.74 -7.17 20.36
CA VAL A 98 19.02 -7.22 19.65
C VAL A 98 19.12 -8.57 18.96
N ASP A 99 19.34 -8.54 17.66
CA ASP A 99 19.68 -9.71 16.86
C ASP A 99 21.17 -9.59 16.51
N GLY A 100 22.02 -10.19 17.34
CA GLY A 100 23.48 -10.18 17.17
C GLY A 100 23.96 -11.33 16.29
N VAL A 101 24.95 -11.07 15.43
CA VAL A 101 25.61 -12.12 14.65
C VAL A 101 26.79 -12.64 15.47
N GLY A 102 26.67 -13.84 16.06
CA GLY A 102 27.55 -14.34 17.12
C GLY A 102 29.03 -14.51 16.77
N ASP A 103 29.40 -14.44 15.49
CA ASP A 103 30.77 -14.66 14.98
C ASP A 103 31.42 -13.43 14.35
N VAL A 104 30.74 -12.27 14.24
CA VAL A 104 31.31 -11.06 13.65
C VAL A 104 31.17 -9.87 14.58
N ALA A 105 32.32 -9.36 15.05
CA ALA A 105 32.38 -8.09 15.77
C ALA A 105 31.73 -6.97 14.94
N ASN A 106 31.00 -6.07 15.60
CA ASN A 106 30.32 -4.93 14.97
C ASN A 106 29.25 -5.31 13.93
N ARG A 107 28.50 -6.40 14.17
CA ARG A 107 27.29 -6.74 13.40
C ARG A 107 26.11 -7.10 14.31
N ALA A 108 25.16 -6.18 14.40
CA ALA A 108 23.93 -6.38 15.15
C ALA A 108 22.78 -5.60 14.52
N THR A 109 21.58 -6.14 14.58
CA THR A 109 20.35 -5.40 14.32
C THR A 109 19.67 -5.09 15.63
N GLN A 110 19.18 -3.87 15.78
CA GLN A 110 18.38 -3.48 16.92
C GLN A 110 16.98 -3.10 16.47
N THR A 111 15.97 -3.61 17.19
CA THR A 111 14.58 -3.22 17.04
C THR A 111 14.08 -2.65 18.36
N TRP A 112 13.60 -1.40 18.33
CA TRP A 112 13.00 -0.72 19.47
C TRP A 112 11.48 -0.71 19.33
N THR A 113 10.76 -1.15 20.37
CA THR A 113 9.29 -1.04 20.46
C THR A 113 8.92 -0.14 21.62
N HIS A 114 8.30 0.99 21.31
CA HIS A 114 7.86 1.97 22.30
C HIS A 114 6.60 1.48 23.05
N PHE A 115 6.57 1.59 24.38
CA PHE A 115 5.46 1.09 25.21
C PHE A 115 4.12 1.75 24.90
N ASN A 116 4.10 3.07 24.80
CA ASN A 116 2.83 3.82 24.81
C ASN A 116 2.20 3.97 23.43
N SER A 117 3.02 3.94 22.37
CA SER A 117 2.54 4.22 21.01
C SER A 117 2.67 3.05 20.05
N ASN A 118 3.20 1.90 20.51
CA ASN A 118 3.52 0.74 19.67
C ASN A 118 4.40 1.07 18.43
N ARG A 119 5.09 2.22 18.45
CA ARG A 119 6.00 2.63 17.37
C ARG A 119 7.20 1.69 17.37
N ARG A 120 7.60 1.26 16.19
CA ARG A 120 8.74 0.35 16.00
C ARG A 120 9.82 1.01 15.18
N PHE A 121 11.05 0.91 15.65
CA PHE A 121 12.22 1.45 14.98
C PHE A 121 13.25 0.35 14.82
N THR A 122 14.01 0.41 13.74
CA THR A 122 15.10 -0.52 13.48
C THR A 122 16.36 0.25 13.10
N ARG A 123 17.52 -0.24 13.53
CA ARG A 123 18.83 0.21 13.06
C ARG A 123 19.78 -0.97 12.98
N VAL A 124 20.90 -0.76 12.30
CA VAL A 124 21.93 -1.79 12.10
C VAL A 124 23.28 -1.25 12.52
N LEU A 125 24.03 -2.03 13.28
CA LEU A 125 25.46 -1.87 13.47
C LEU A 125 26.19 -2.63 12.37
N ASN A 126 27.03 -1.93 11.62
CA ASN A 126 27.95 -2.52 10.66
C ASN A 126 29.39 -2.10 11.00
N ALA A 127 30.35 -2.46 10.14
CA ALA A 127 31.76 -2.12 10.33
C ALA A 127 32.03 -0.60 10.43
N SER A 128 31.15 0.24 9.87
CA SER A 128 31.26 1.70 9.92
C SER A 128 30.53 2.36 11.11
N GLY A 129 29.88 1.57 11.96
CA GLY A 129 29.12 2.05 13.12
C GLY A 129 27.61 1.81 13.01
N TRP A 130 26.86 2.45 13.91
CA TRP A 130 25.39 2.37 13.93
C TRP A 130 24.79 3.24 12.84
N SER A 131 23.86 2.69 12.06
CA SER A 131 22.97 3.50 11.23
C SER A 131 22.08 4.38 12.11
N ALA A 132 21.52 5.43 11.51
CA ALA A 132 20.39 6.12 12.10
C ALA A 132 19.23 5.14 12.33
N TRP A 133 18.39 5.45 13.31
CA TRP A 133 17.13 4.74 13.51
C TRP A 133 16.16 5.05 12.38
N ALA A 134 15.58 4.00 11.81
CA ALA A 134 14.49 4.07 10.85
C ALA A 134 13.20 3.58 11.51
N GLU A 135 12.12 4.33 11.41
CA GLU A 135 10.80 3.91 11.89
C GLU A 135 10.13 3.00 10.85
N ALA A 136 9.63 1.82 11.26
CA ALA A 136 9.13 0.79 10.35
C ALA A 136 7.85 1.21 9.61
N ALA A 137 7.00 2.01 10.25
CA ALA A 137 5.84 2.64 9.63
C ALA A 137 5.52 3.93 10.36
N THR A 138 5.53 5.05 9.65
CA THR A 138 5.05 6.33 10.18
C THR A 138 3.64 6.57 9.66
N LEU A 139 2.76 7.13 10.49
CA LEU A 139 1.45 7.59 10.00
C LEU A 139 1.62 8.57 8.84
N THR A 140 2.66 9.42 8.87
CA THR A 140 3.01 10.32 7.76
C THR A 140 3.39 9.58 6.48
N GLY A 141 4.18 8.50 6.56
CA GLY A 141 4.62 7.71 5.41
C GLY A 141 3.48 6.87 4.83
N LEU A 142 2.64 6.30 5.69
CA LEU A 142 1.42 5.61 5.27
C LEU A 142 0.37 6.58 4.70
N ALA A 143 0.23 7.79 5.26
CA ALA A 143 -0.62 8.84 4.70
C ALA A 143 -0.08 9.34 3.36
N ALA A 144 1.24 9.47 3.22
CA ALA A 144 1.87 9.80 1.94
C ALA A 144 1.63 8.74 0.87
N ALA A 145 1.59 7.47 1.27
CA ALA A 145 1.20 6.36 0.40
C ALA A 145 -0.32 6.20 0.22
N GLY A 146 -1.15 7.04 0.85
CA GLY A 146 -2.62 6.93 0.80
C GLY A 146 -3.21 5.73 1.54
N LEU A 147 -2.47 5.10 2.45
CA LEU A 147 -2.82 3.85 3.14
C LEU A 147 -3.22 4.02 4.61
N ALA A 148 -2.91 5.15 5.25
CA ALA A 148 -3.34 5.42 6.63
C ALA A 148 -3.77 6.87 6.86
N GLY A 149 -4.62 7.06 7.86
CA GLY A 149 -5.42 8.26 8.09
C GLY A 149 -6.89 7.86 8.02
N SER A 150 -7.55 7.74 9.18
CA SER A 150 -8.98 7.40 9.29
C SER A 150 -9.91 8.53 8.84
N ALA A 151 -9.38 9.53 8.16
CA ALA A 151 -10.15 10.28 7.22
C ALA A 151 -9.47 10.01 5.88
N ALA A 152 -10.22 9.47 4.91
CA ALA A 152 -10.05 10.02 3.56
C ALA A 152 -9.87 11.52 3.73
N VAL A 153 -9.02 12.20 2.98
CA VAL A 153 -9.01 13.67 3.04
C VAL A 153 -10.32 14.24 2.45
N GLY A 154 -11.49 13.68 2.79
CA GLY A 154 -12.86 14.16 2.67
C GLY A 154 -13.14 15.32 3.60
N GLY A 155 -12.14 16.15 3.84
CA GLY A 155 -12.40 17.52 4.20
C GLY A 155 -12.87 18.21 2.93
N SER A 156 -14.06 18.79 2.99
CA SER A 156 -14.53 19.83 2.10
C SER A 156 -13.62 21.07 2.04
N THR A 157 -12.37 20.95 2.50
CA THR A 157 -11.35 21.97 2.73
C THR A 157 -10.03 21.64 2.04
N LEU A 158 -9.82 20.42 1.51
CA LEU A 158 -8.58 20.09 0.80
C LEU A 158 -8.51 20.85 -0.52
N ASN A 159 -7.51 21.71 -0.63
CA ASN A 159 -7.10 22.25 -1.91
C ASN A 159 -6.35 21.16 -2.71
N LEU A 160 -6.87 20.75 -3.87
CA LEU A 160 -6.25 19.67 -4.65
C LEU A 160 -4.87 20.03 -5.20
N ASN A 161 -4.46 21.31 -5.18
CA ASN A 161 -3.08 21.68 -5.52
C ASN A 161 -2.07 21.17 -4.48
N ASP A 162 -2.53 20.90 -3.25
CA ASP A 162 -1.75 20.45 -2.10
C ASP A 162 -1.95 18.95 -1.81
N ALA A 163 -2.66 18.24 -2.70
CA ALA A 163 -2.87 16.80 -2.54
C ALA A 163 -1.54 16.03 -2.59
N VAL A 164 -1.44 14.98 -1.77
CA VAL A 164 -0.19 14.25 -1.58
C VAL A 164 0.15 13.42 -2.81
N VAL A 165 1.41 13.52 -3.25
CA VAL A 165 1.95 12.74 -4.37
C VAL A 165 2.04 11.26 -3.99
N GLY A 166 1.53 10.38 -4.85
CA GLY A 166 1.46 8.94 -4.60
C GLY A 166 0.25 8.51 -3.77
N GLY A 167 -0.62 9.46 -3.39
CA GLY A 167 -1.79 9.21 -2.55
C GLY A 167 -3.12 9.17 -3.31
N PHE A 168 -4.13 8.66 -2.60
CA PHE A 168 -5.54 8.76 -2.94
C PHE A 168 -6.23 9.68 -1.92
N CYS A 169 -7.07 10.59 -2.39
CA CYS A 169 -7.98 11.35 -1.53
C CYS A 169 -9.38 11.37 -2.11
N ARG A 170 -10.36 11.60 -1.24
CA ARG A 170 -11.74 11.90 -1.64
C ARG A 170 -12.02 13.33 -1.25
N VAL A 171 -12.65 14.12 -2.12
CA VAL A 171 -13.12 15.46 -1.79
C VAL A 171 -14.62 15.54 -2.03
N GLU A 172 -15.36 16.14 -1.10
CA GLU A 172 -16.81 16.28 -1.20
C GLU A 172 -17.29 17.57 -0.55
N GLY A 173 -18.32 18.19 -1.13
CA GLY A 173 -18.81 19.50 -0.70
C GLY A 173 -19.71 20.13 -1.74
N SER A 174 -19.93 21.45 -1.66
CA SER A 174 -20.65 22.17 -2.72
C SER A 174 -19.75 22.47 -3.92
N ALA A 175 -20.35 22.63 -5.10
CA ALA A 175 -19.64 23.05 -6.31
C ALA A 175 -18.87 24.37 -6.11
N SER A 176 -19.42 25.32 -5.34
CA SER A 176 -18.72 26.56 -4.97
C SER A 176 -17.46 26.34 -4.15
N THR A 177 -17.49 25.40 -3.19
CA THR A 177 -16.33 25.01 -2.39
C THR A 177 -15.30 24.28 -3.26
N GLY A 178 -15.74 23.44 -4.18
CA GLY A 178 -14.84 22.81 -5.13
C GLY A 178 -14.09 23.81 -5.99
N ALA A 179 -14.76 24.85 -6.49
CA ALA A 179 -14.12 25.90 -7.27
C ALA A 179 -13.03 26.66 -6.49
N SER A 180 -13.24 26.96 -5.20
CA SER A 180 -12.23 27.63 -4.38
C SER A 180 -11.05 26.74 -3.99
N LEU A 181 -11.24 25.42 -4.01
CA LEU A 181 -10.25 24.42 -3.63
C LEU A 181 -9.65 23.66 -4.82
N ASN A 182 -9.79 24.20 -6.03
CA ASN A 182 -9.25 23.64 -7.27
C ASN A 182 -9.75 22.22 -7.59
N TRP A 183 -11.00 21.90 -7.25
CA TRP A 183 -11.66 20.66 -7.67
C TRP A 183 -12.12 20.78 -9.12
N PRO A 184 -12.33 19.66 -9.84
CA PRO A 184 -12.92 19.70 -11.16
C PRO A 184 -14.30 20.38 -11.13
N SER A 185 -14.60 21.18 -12.15
CA SER A 185 -15.94 21.72 -12.35
C SER A 185 -16.74 20.78 -13.24
N ASN A 186 -17.88 20.31 -12.75
CA ASN A 186 -18.85 19.56 -13.52
C ASN A 186 -19.92 20.47 -14.16
N GLY A 187 -19.78 21.79 -14.06
CA GLY A 187 -20.77 22.78 -14.51
C GLY A 187 -21.89 23.06 -13.50
N ALA A 188 -21.89 22.41 -12.33
CA ALA A 188 -22.80 22.74 -11.25
C ALA A 188 -22.43 24.06 -10.57
N THR A 189 -23.42 24.70 -9.93
CA THR A 189 -23.26 26.04 -9.35
C THR A 189 -23.76 26.09 -7.91
N GLY A 190 -23.24 27.07 -7.16
CA GLY A 190 -23.70 27.34 -5.80
C GLY A 190 -23.53 26.15 -4.85
N SER A 191 -24.61 25.79 -4.17
CA SER A 191 -24.63 24.79 -3.09
C SER A 191 -24.77 23.35 -3.57
N THR A 192 -24.74 23.06 -4.89
CA THR A 192 -25.00 21.70 -5.34
C THR A 192 -23.89 20.73 -4.88
N PRO A 193 -24.23 19.60 -4.24
CA PRO A 193 -23.23 18.65 -3.77
C PRO A 193 -22.47 17.98 -4.92
N VAL A 194 -21.15 17.85 -4.75
CA VAL A 194 -20.23 17.14 -5.65
C VAL A 194 -19.26 16.31 -4.83
N ALA A 195 -18.81 15.18 -5.38
CA ALA A 195 -17.70 14.42 -4.78
C ALA A 195 -16.81 13.75 -5.83
N PHE A 196 -15.51 13.73 -5.55
CA PHE A 196 -14.49 13.16 -6.41
C PHE A 196 -13.56 12.25 -5.61
N GLU A 197 -13.20 11.12 -6.21
CA GLU A 197 -12.01 10.35 -5.83
C GLU A 197 -10.85 10.80 -6.69
N VAL A 198 -9.75 11.20 -6.06
CA VAL A 198 -8.60 11.82 -6.72
C VAL A 198 -7.34 11.02 -6.43
N GLN A 199 -6.66 10.61 -7.49
CA GLN A 199 -5.33 10.05 -7.43
C GLN A 199 -4.32 11.10 -7.90
N THR A 200 -3.24 11.29 -7.14
CA THR A 200 -2.11 12.14 -7.53
C THR A 200 -0.89 11.27 -7.75
N ASP A 201 -0.31 11.30 -8.94
CA ASP A 201 0.89 10.55 -9.30
C ASP A 201 1.98 11.46 -9.89
N GLY A 202 3.22 10.99 -9.88
CA GLY A 202 4.37 11.70 -10.45
C GLY A 202 5.51 11.97 -9.46
N VAL A 203 6.34 12.96 -9.78
CA VAL A 203 7.52 13.35 -8.98
C VAL A 203 7.27 14.71 -8.32
N GLY A 204 7.37 14.76 -6.99
CA GLY A 204 7.25 16.00 -6.20
C GLY A 204 8.49 16.89 -6.23
N GLY A 205 8.43 18.07 -5.59
CA GLY A 205 9.57 18.99 -5.45
C GLY A 205 9.51 20.23 -6.37
N SER A 206 10.63 20.97 -6.46
CA SER A 206 10.73 22.22 -7.22
C SER A 206 10.59 22.06 -8.74
N GLY A 207 10.87 20.86 -9.27
CA GLY A 207 10.67 20.46 -10.67
C GLY A 207 9.47 19.54 -10.86
N ALA A 208 8.41 19.71 -10.05
CA ALA A 208 7.31 18.75 -9.99
C ALA A 208 6.72 18.43 -11.37
N ARG A 209 6.53 17.14 -11.62
CA ARG A 209 5.84 16.58 -12.79
C ARG A 209 4.75 15.68 -12.25
N LEU A 210 3.58 16.26 -12.01
CA LEU A 210 2.47 15.56 -11.37
C LEU A 210 1.32 15.41 -12.35
N ARG A 211 0.55 14.35 -12.18
CA ARG A 211 -0.75 14.15 -12.80
C ARG A 211 -1.78 13.92 -11.71
N GLN A 212 -2.96 14.48 -11.92
CA GLN A 212 -4.13 14.16 -11.13
C GLN A 212 -5.21 13.58 -12.01
N THR A 213 -5.81 12.50 -11.52
CA THR A 213 -7.00 11.88 -12.09
C THR A 213 -8.09 11.94 -11.03
N ALA A 214 -9.19 12.62 -11.34
CA ALA A 214 -10.33 12.80 -10.45
C ALA A 214 -11.57 12.18 -11.07
N THR A 215 -12.15 11.16 -10.43
CA THR A 215 -13.37 10.50 -10.89
C THR A 215 -14.54 10.92 -10.02
N GLU A 216 -15.59 11.43 -10.65
CA GLU A 216 -16.81 11.87 -9.99
C GLU A 216 -17.59 10.67 -9.42
N VAL A 217 -17.69 10.62 -8.09
CA VAL A 217 -18.43 9.57 -7.36
C VAL A 217 -19.93 9.84 -7.44
N PHE A 218 -20.32 11.11 -7.28
CA PHE A 218 -21.67 11.58 -7.56
C PHE A 218 -21.66 13.03 -8.03
N GLY A 219 -22.46 13.30 -9.06
CA GLY A 219 -22.63 14.63 -9.60
C GLY A 219 -23.89 15.33 -9.16
N ALA A 220 -23.83 16.63 -9.36
CA ALA A 220 -24.80 17.63 -8.97
C ALA A 220 -25.99 17.65 -9.94
N GLY A 221 -27.17 17.21 -9.49
CA GLY A 221 -28.44 17.45 -10.20
C GLY A 221 -29.52 16.39 -9.93
N THR A 222 -30.76 16.87 -9.80
CA THR A 222 -31.98 16.04 -9.85
C THR A 222 -32.18 15.53 -11.29
N GLY A 223 -31.48 14.45 -11.66
CA GLY A 223 -31.57 13.85 -13.00
C GLY A 223 -30.24 13.36 -13.56
N GLN A 224 -29.65 12.34 -12.91
CA GLN A 224 -28.75 11.28 -13.44
C GLN A 224 -27.65 11.54 -14.51
N GLY A 225 -27.32 12.77 -14.92
CA GLY A 225 -26.39 13.01 -16.04
C GLY A 225 -24.90 13.12 -15.70
N GLY A 226 -24.50 13.15 -14.43
CA GLY A 226 -23.12 13.47 -14.02
C GLY A 226 -22.50 12.45 -13.08
N ARG A 227 -22.67 11.14 -13.30
CA ARG A 227 -21.94 10.12 -12.52
C ARG A 227 -20.84 9.50 -13.36
N GLY A 228 -19.65 9.35 -12.80
CA GLY A 228 -18.54 8.67 -13.48
C GLY A 228 -17.77 9.52 -14.49
N ARG A 229 -17.91 10.85 -14.48
CA ARG A 229 -17.02 11.72 -15.25
C ARG A 229 -15.63 11.65 -14.66
N THR A 230 -14.61 11.49 -15.50
CA THR A 230 -13.21 11.56 -15.06
C THR A 230 -12.58 12.82 -15.59
N PHE A 231 -11.87 13.52 -14.74
CA PHE A 231 -11.13 14.71 -15.06
C PHE A 231 -9.65 14.44 -14.85
N VAL A 232 -8.84 15.02 -15.71
CA VAL A 232 -7.38 14.96 -15.63
C VAL A 232 -6.80 16.35 -15.67
N ARG A 233 -5.73 16.55 -14.91
CA ARG A 233 -4.85 17.71 -15.05
C ARG A 233 -3.42 17.32 -14.76
N VAL A 234 -2.49 18.18 -15.13
CA VAL A 234 -1.06 18.00 -14.88
C VAL A 234 -0.48 19.22 -14.22
N LYS A 235 0.54 19.01 -13.39
CA LYS A 235 1.44 20.05 -12.90
C LYS A 235 2.74 19.99 -13.68
N HIS A 236 3.12 21.12 -14.27
CA HIS A 236 4.43 21.30 -14.86
C HIS A 236 5.15 22.39 -14.07
N ASP A 237 6.21 22.00 -13.38
CA ASP A 237 7.00 22.83 -12.47
C ASP A 237 6.12 23.34 -11.32
N ALA A 238 5.94 24.66 -11.22
CA ALA A 238 5.11 25.28 -10.20
C ALA A 238 3.63 25.40 -10.59
N THR A 239 3.25 25.12 -11.85
CA THR A 239 1.95 25.50 -12.40
C THR A 239 1.06 24.30 -12.67
N TRP A 240 -0.15 24.32 -12.09
CA TRP A 240 -1.22 23.41 -12.46
C TRP A 240 -1.91 23.88 -13.72
N GLN A 241 -2.05 22.97 -14.69
CA GLN A 241 -2.92 23.17 -15.84
C GLN A 241 -4.39 23.04 -15.42
N PRO A 242 -5.33 23.67 -16.15
CA PRO A 242 -6.74 23.52 -15.87
C PRO A 242 -7.18 22.07 -16.00
N TRP A 243 -8.21 21.70 -15.24
CA TRP A 243 -8.89 20.42 -15.39
C TRP A 243 -9.45 20.25 -16.80
N ARG A 244 -9.24 19.07 -17.36
CA ARG A 244 -9.88 18.63 -18.60
C ARG A 244 -10.68 17.37 -18.32
N GLU A 245 -11.89 17.33 -18.84
CA GLU A 245 -12.70 16.13 -18.80
C GLU A 245 -12.19 15.10 -19.81
N LEU A 246 -12.02 13.87 -19.35
CA LEU A 246 -11.78 12.71 -20.18
C LEU A 246 -13.14 12.18 -20.65
N ALA A 247 -13.43 12.34 -21.93
CA ALA A 247 -14.63 11.78 -22.52
C ALA A 247 -14.41 10.28 -22.78
N PHE A 248 -15.10 9.43 -22.02
CA PHE A 248 -15.22 8.00 -22.33
C PHE A 248 -16.40 7.82 -23.28
N SER A 249 -16.14 7.60 -24.56
CA SER A 249 -17.21 7.21 -25.47
C SER A 249 -16.68 6.41 -26.65
N ASP A 250 -17.17 5.19 -26.78
CA ASP A 250 -17.01 4.38 -27.99
C ASP A 250 -17.92 4.92 -29.12
N THR A 251 -18.89 5.78 -28.79
CA THR A 251 -19.91 6.36 -29.69
C THR A 251 -20.24 7.81 -29.31
N PRO A 252 -19.32 8.77 -29.47
CA PRO A 252 -19.53 10.13 -29.00
C PRO A 252 -20.68 10.80 -29.75
N VAL A 253 -21.67 11.29 -28.99
CA VAL A 253 -22.79 12.08 -29.52
C VAL A 253 -22.53 13.55 -29.22
N PHE A 254 -22.45 14.37 -30.27
CA PHE A 254 -22.28 15.81 -30.17
C PHE A 254 -23.62 16.50 -30.44
N THR A 255 -24.09 17.36 -29.54
CA THR A 255 -25.36 18.10 -29.67
C THR A 255 -25.20 19.45 -30.37
N GLY A 256 -23.97 19.84 -30.72
CA GLY A 256 -23.65 21.10 -31.38
C GLY A 256 -22.77 20.91 -32.63
N ALA A 257 -22.31 22.02 -33.19
CA ALA A 257 -21.43 21.99 -34.36
C ALA A 257 -20.08 21.34 -34.02
N VAL A 258 -19.65 20.40 -34.86
CA VAL A 258 -18.32 19.79 -34.78
C VAL A 258 -17.41 20.51 -35.78
N THR A 259 -16.30 21.07 -35.29
CA THR A 259 -15.25 21.63 -36.15
C THR A 259 -14.05 20.70 -36.14
N CYS A 260 -13.64 20.22 -37.32
CA CYS A 260 -12.48 19.35 -37.49
C CYS A 260 -11.37 20.12 -38.20
N GLY A 261 -10.14 20.08 -37.66
CA GLY A 261 -8.97 20.71 -38.28
C GLY A 261 -8.40 19.95 -39.49
N GLY A 262 -8.96 18.79 -39.82
CA GLY A 262 -8.55 17.94 -40.92
C GLY A 262 -9.74 17.25 -41.60
N PRO A 263 -9.49 16.45 -42.65
CA PRO A 263 -10.54 15.75 -43.38
C PRO A 263 -11.36 14.81 -42.48
N VAL A 264 -12.67 14.79 -42.70
CA VAL A 264 -13.61 13.90 -41.98
C VAL A 264 -13.98 12.72 -42.87
N ARG A 265 -13.75 11.51 -42.37
CA ARG A 265 -14.27 10.27 -42.96
C ARG A 265 -15.60 9.95 -42.29
N VAL A 266 -16.69 10.02 -43.07
CA VAL A 266 -18.03 9.64 -42.60
C VAL A 266 -18.20 8.12 -42.64
N GLY A 267 -19.30 7.62 -42.09
CA GLY A 267 -19.63 6.19 -42.16
C GLY A 267 -19.69 5.71 -43.61
N GLN A 268 -19.04 4.57 -43.90
CA GLN A 268 -18.95 4.01 -45.24
C GLN A 268 -19.74 2.72 -45.33
N TYR A 269 -20.58 2.62 -46.35
CA TYR A 269 -21.49 1.49 -46.56
C TYR A 269 -21.46 1.06 -48.01
N THR A 270 -21.83 -0.19 -48.24
CA THR A 270 -22.24 -0.68 -49.56
C THR A 270 -23.75 -0.56 -49.70
N LEU A 271 -24.28 -0.58 -50.92
CA LEU A 271 -25.73 -0.61 -51.19
C LEU A 271 -26.44 -1.70 -50.36
N ALA A 272 -25.81 -2.88 -50.23
CA ALA A 272 -26.35 -4.01 -49.47
C ALA A 272 -26.30 -3.83 -47.94
N SER A 273 -25.48 -2.92 -47.43
CA SER A 273 -25.31 -2.67 -45.99
C SER A 273 -25.83 -1.30 -45.55
N LEU A 274 -26.58 -0.61 -46.42
CA LEU A 274 -27.13 0.70 -46.09
C LEU A 274 -28.06 0.62 -44.88
N PRO A 275 -27.86 1.48 -43.87
CA PRO A 275 -28.84 1.62 -42.79
C PRO A 275 -30.12 2.27 -43.31
N SER A 276 -31.25 2.06 -42.63
CA SER A 276 -32.52 2.71 -43.00
C SER A 276 -32.38 4.23 -42.99
N ALA A 277 -32.68 4.89 -44.12
CA ALA A 277 -32.60 6.34 -44.23
C ALA A 277 -33.50 7.05 -43.20
N SER A 278 -34.67 6.48 -42.90
CA SER A 278 -35.61 7.02 -41.92
C SER A 278 -35.08 7.06 -40.49
N ALA A 279 -34.18 6.14 -40.12
CA ALA A 279 -33.54 6.12 -38.80
C ALA A 279 -32.45 7.21 -38.64
N PHE A 280 -31.98 7.78 -39.74
CA PHE A 280 -30.83 8.68 -39.79
C PHE A 280 -31.14 9.95 -40.60
N THR A 281 -32.32 10.53 -40.43
CA THR A 281 -32.75 11.74 -41.16
C THR A 281 -31.72 12.87 -41.01
N GLY A 282 -31.20 13.38 -42.13
CA GLY A 282 -30.20 14.46 -42.17
C GLY A 282 -28.74 14.03 -41.97
N PHE A 283 -28.46 12.74 -41.73
CA PHE A 283 -27.10 12.23 -41.61
C PHE A 283 -26.42 12.12 -42.97
N GLU A 284 -25.08 12.13 -42.97
CA GLU A 284 -24.25 11.94 -44.15
C GLU A 284 -23.43 10.65 -44.08
N ILE A 285 -23.30 9.96 -45.22
CA ILE A 285 -22.54 8.72 -45.38
C ILE A 285 -21.82 8.69 -46.74
N ASP A 286 -20.85 7.81 -46.89
CA ASP A 286 -20.30 7.44 -48.21
C ASP A 286 -20.83 6.05 -48.61
N VAL A 287 -21.32 5.92 -49.83
CA VAL A 287 -21.75 4.65 -50.43
C VAL A 287 -20.71 4.22 -51.45
N THR A 288 -19.96 3.16 -51.16
CA THR A 288 -18.71 2.85 -51.86
C THR A 288 -18.91 2.17 -53.23
N ASP A 289 -20.06 1.52 -53.43
CA ASP A 289 -20.41 0.72 -54.61
C ASP A 289 -21.68 1.23 -55.32
N ALA A 290 -22.04 2.50 -55.09
CA ALA A 290 -23.13 3.14 -55.82
C ALA A 290 -22.86 3.13 -57.35
N ALA A 291 -23.94 3.21 -58.14
CA ALA A 291 -23.82 3.25 -59.59
C ALA A 291 -22.92 4.43 -60.05
N GLY A 292 -21.92 4.12 -60.88
CA GLY A 292 -20.92 5.10 -61.31
C GLY A 292 -19.87 5.45 -60.23
N GLY A 293 -19.62 4.54 -59.28
CA GLY A 293 -18.56 4.64 -58.28
C GLY A 293 -19.03 5.26 -56.96
N ALA A 294 -18.11 5.41 -56.01
CA ALA A 294 -18.42 5.89 -54.67
C ALA A 294 -19.10 7.27 -54.66
N LYS A 295 -20.14 7.44 -53.84
CA LYS A 295 -20.92 8.69 -53.71
C LYS A 295 -21.06 9.09 -52.25
N ARG A 296 -20.96 10.39 -51.95
CA ARG A 296 -21.37 10.94 -50.66
C ARG A 296 -22.87 11.25 -50.68
N CYS A 297 -23.59 10.75 -49.69
CA CYS A 297 -25.04 10.78 -49.62
C CYS A 297 -25.53 11.43 -48.32
N ARG A 298 -26.71 12.03 -48.37
CA ARG A 298 -27.46 12.55 -47.21
C ARG A 298 -28.83 11.90 -47.16
N SER A 299 -29.29 11.54 -45.96
CA SER A 299 -30.65 11.04 -45.76
C SER A 299 -31.67 12.18 -45.77
N ASP A 300 -32.76 12.02 -46.52
CA ASP A 300 -33.95 12.88 -46.48
C ASP A 300 -35.08 12.35 -45.55
N GLY A 301 -34.80 11.27 -44.82
CA GLY A 301 -35.75 10.57 -43.96
C GLY A 301 -36.58 9.49 -44.67
N THR A 302 -36.47 9.37 -45.99
CA THR A 302 -37.09 8.29 -46.78
C THR A 302 -36.03 7.50 -47.55
N ASN A 303 -35.08 8.19 -48.17
CA ASN A 303 -34.05 7.62 -49.04
C ASN A 303 -32.67 8.21 -48.73
N TRP A 304 -31.62 7.53 -49.20
CA TRP A 304 -30.28 8.12 -49.29
C TRP A 304 -30.12 8.84 -50.62
N LYS A 305 -29.86 10.15 -50.58
CA LYS A 305 -29.71 11.01 -51.76
C LYS A 305 -28.27 11.41 -51.98
N ILE A 306 -27.78 11.42 -53.21
CA ILE A 306 -26.45 11.97 -53.52
C ILE A 306 -26.47 13.48 -53.21
N ILE A 307 -25.49 13.96 -52.45
CA ILE A 307 -25.39 15.39 -52.07
C ILE A 307 -25.42 16.27 -53.33
N ASN A 308 -26.13 17.40 -53.24
CA ASN A 308 -26.37 18.36 -54.33
C ASN A 308 -27.19 17.82 -55.51
N THR A 309 -27.91 16.72 -55.33
CA THR A 309 -28.82 16.17 -56.35
C THR A 309 -30.13 15.69 -55.73
N THR A 310 -31.11 15.33 -56.57
CA THR A 310 -32.34 14.63 -56.15
C THR A 310 -32.26 13.11 -56.36
N THR A 311 -31.14 12.61 -56.87
CA THR A 311 -30.92 11.21 -57.24
C THR A 311 -30.89 10.32 -56.01
N THR A 312 -31.78 9.33 -55.98
CA THR A 312 -31.80 8.27 -54.96
C THR A 312 -30.69 7.25 -55.22
N VAL A 313 -29.97 6.89 -54.17
CA VAL A 313 -29.05 5.74 -54.16
C VAL A 313 -29.75 4.48 -53.65
N SER A 314 -30.60 4.63 -52.64
CA SER A 314 -31.54 3.62 -52.15
C SER A 314 -32.72 4.26 -51.45
#